data_AF-A0A2H5BCE9-F1
#
_entry.id   AF-A0A2H5BCE9-F1
#
_cell.length_a   1.000
_cell.length_b   1.000
_cell.length_c   1.000
_cell.angle_alpha   90.00
_cell.angle_beta   90.00
_cell.angle_gamma   90.00
#
_symmetry.space_group_name_H-M   'P 1'
#
loop_
_entity.id
_entity.type
_entity.pdbx_description
1 polymer ?
#
loop_
_entity_poly.entity_id
_entity_poly.type
_entity_poly.pdbx_seq_one_letter_code
_entity_poly.pdbx_strand_id
1 'polypeptide(L)'
;MKPIAHWLGRLVAVLAVLAGGVVAFAAPASAVTICGNSPVPPGQVIVSEYAGNSCGGYLELTVQPPFDGIGICADSPIPDGYVIVSEQAGAGCGGHLGATLRIAYPGVGICMDSPVPTGWVITAEQQTNSCGGHLGGTITNQLFNGIGVCADSTLPAGWVIIAKSAGNGCGGHLGETITNQLFNGINVCANSTVPAGWVITAEQQTNGCGGTLSENLATPFPGVNVCGDSPIPPGYVITSARSASGCGGHLIEVITNSLFNGINVCANSTVPAGWWISSMYSTNGCGGYQAEILQH
;
A
#
# COMPACT_ATOMS: atom_id res chain seq x y z
N MET A 1 41.54 61.07 35.81
CA MET A 1 41.74 60.01 36.83
C MET A 1 40.93 58.78 36.43
N LYS A 2 41.43 57.62 36.82
CA LYS A 2 41.10 56.22 36.42
C LYS A 2 39.60 55.82 36.36
N PRO A 3 39.29 54.64 35.75
CA PRO A 3 38.17 54.39 34.83
C PRO A 3 37.06 53.48 35.39
N ILE A 4 35.97 53.32 34.63
CA ILE A 4 34.87 52.35 34.82
C ILE A 4 34.36 52.00 33.41
N ALA A 5 33.98 50.78 33.00
CA ALA A 5 34.21 49.42 33.42
C ALA A 5 33.73 48.51 32.27
N HIS A 6 34.40 47.37 32.14
CA HIS A 6 34.04 46.12 31.47
C HIS A 6 32.64 45.95 30.87
N TRP A 7 32.63 45.71 29.55
CA TRP A 7 31.57 45.02 28.80
C TRP A 7 32.07 43.62 28.44
N LEU A 8 31.46 42.58 28.99
CA LEU A 8 31.41 41.22 28.40
C LEU A 8 30.43 40.38 29.23
N GLY A 9 29.41 39.85 28.55
CA GLY A 9 28.49 38.85 29.12
C GLY A 9 27.03 39.24 29.08
N ARG A 10 26.39 39.19 27.90
CA ARG A 10 24.93 39.15 27.80
C ARG A 10 24.48 37.71 27.54
N LEU A 11 24.25 36.99 28.64
CA LEU A 11 23.27 35.91 28.74
C LEU A 11 21.88 36.54 28.54
N VAL A 12 21.16 36.16 27.49
CA VAL A 12 19.71 36.38 27.40
C VAL A 12 19.04 35.11 27.89
N ALA A 13 18.71 35.10 29.18
CA ALA A 13 17.82 34.12 29.76
C ALA A 13 16.38 34.45 29.36
N VAL A 14 15.70 33.45 28.81
CA VAL A 14 14.30 33.47 28.38
C VAL A 14 13.40 33.65 29.60
N LEU A 15 12.50 34.64 29.53
CA LEU A 15 11.47 34.92 30.52
C LEU A 15 10.33 33.89 30.41
N ALA A 16 9.95 33.33 31.54
CA ALA A 16 8.92 32.30 31.70
C ALA A 16 7.50 32.81 31.38
N VAL A 17 6.77 32.06 30.56
CA VAL A 17 5.30 32.13 30.47
C VAL A 17 4.73 31.03 31.36
N LEU A 18 4.11 31.47 32.45
CA LEU A 18 3.28 30.66 33.34
C LEU A 18 1.89 30.51 32.71
N ALA A 19 1.68 29.41 31.99
CA ALA A 19 0.36 28.80 31.77
C ALA A 19 0.58 27.30 31.56
N GLY A 20 -0.08 26.49 32.39
CA GLY A 20 0.21 25.07 32.58
C GLY A 20 0.27 24.27 31.28
N GLY A 21 1.44 23.70 31.04
CA GLY A 21 1.75 22.86 29.90
C GLY A 21 3.24 22.55 29.92
N VAL A 22 3.68 21.74 30.89
CA VAL A 22 5.03 21.19 30.87
C VAL A 22 5.11 20.33 29.62
N VAL A 23 5.73 20.87 28.56
CA VAL A 23 6.20 20.04 27.45
C VAL A 23 7.34 19.23 28.02
N ALA A 24 7.01 18.05 28.54
CA ALA A 24 8.01 17.06 28.89
C ALA A 24 8.71 16.70 27.58
N PHE A 25 9.92 17.22 27.39
CA PHE A 25 10.88 16.56 26.52
C PHE A 25 11.12 15.20 27.16
N ALA A 26 10.45 14.16 26.65
CA ALA A 26 10.73 12.80 27.05
C ALA A 26 12.23 12.59 26.85
N ALA A 27 12.94 12.23 27.93
CA ALA A 27 14.28 11.69 27.80
C ALA A 27 14.24 10.54 26.77
N PRO A 28 15.28 10.31 25.96
CA PRO A 28 15.34 9.10 25.16
C PRO A 28 15.13 7.94 26.12
N ALA A 29 14.07 7.16 25.91
CA ALA A 29 13.84 5.97 26.70
C ALA A 29 15.13 5.14 26.66
N SER A 30 15.66 4.86 27.84
CA SER A 30 16.96 4.22 28.00
C SER A 30 16.98 2.88 27.28
N ALA A 31 18.08 2.59 26.60
CA ALA A 31 18.35 1.26 26.08
C ALA A 31 18.21 0.20 27.18
N VAL A 32 17.60 -0.93 26.84
CA VAL A 32 17.37 -2.07 27.73
C VAL A 32 17.97 -3.31 27.09
N THR A 33 18.55 -4.18 27.91
CA THR A 33 19.03 -5.49 27.46
C THR A 33 17.94 -6.54 27.66
N ILE A 34 17.65 -7.31 26.61
CA ILE A 34 16.77 -8.48 26.62
C ILE A 34 17.50 -9.70 26.07
N CYS A 35 16.94 -10.90 26.23
CA CYS A 35 17.49 -12.11 25.64
C CYS A 35 16.90 -12.38 24.26
N GLY A 36 17.69 -12.93 23.33
CA GLY A 36 17.28 -13.17 21.95
C GLY A 36 16.15 -14.20 21.76
N ASN A 37 15.81 -14.95 22.81
CA ASN A 37 14.63 -15.81 22.84
C ASN A 37 13.36 -15.11 23.37
N SER A 38 13.45 -13.84 23.76
CA SER A 38 12.34 -13.04 24.24
C SER A 38 11.81 -12.15 23.11
N PRO A 39 10.49 -11.93 23.03
CA PRO A 39 9.93 -11.03 22.03
C PRO A 39 10.42 -9.60 22.25
N VAL A 40 10.76 -8.90 21.17
CA VAL A 40 11.08 -7.48 21.21
C VAL A 40 9.84 -6.70 21.67
N PRO A 41 9.94 -5.85 22.71
CA PRO A 41 8.81 -5.05 23.17
C PRO A 41 8.21 -4.18 22.06
N PRO A 42 6.88 -4.02 22.00
CA PRO A 42 6.24 -3.15 21.01
C PRO A 42 6.83 -1.73 21.03
N GLY A 43 7.17 -1.22 19.84
CA GLY A 43 7.75 0.13 19.68
C GLY A 43 9.24 0.23 20.00
N GLN A 44 9.94 -0.89 20.19
CA GLN A 44 11.40 -0.92 20.32
C GLN A 44 12.04 -1.59 19.11
N VAL A 45 13.31 -1.24 18.87
CA VAL A 45 14.16 -1.80 17.82
C VAL A 45 15.44 -2.36 18.43
N ILE A 46 16.03 -3.37 17.81
CA ILE A 46 17.31 -3.98 18.21
C ILE A 46 18.44 -3.14 17.64
N VAL A 47 19.30 -2.61 18.51
CA VAL A 47 20.44 -1.76 18.13
C VAL A 47 21.79 -2.45 18.26
N SER A 48 21.84 -3.56 19.00
CA SER A 48 23.01 -4.42 19.03
C SER A 48 22.68 -5.81 19.55
N GLU A 49 23.51 -6.77 19.17
CA GLU A 49 23.44 -8.16 19.56
C GLU A 49 24.85 -8.69 19.82
N TYR A 50 25.01 -9.35 20.96
CA TYR A 50 26.29 -9.93 21.36
C TYR A 50 26.11 -11.24 22.09
N ALA A 51 27.08 -12.14 21.90
CA ALA A 51 27.16 -13.35 22.71
C ALA A 51 27.60 -12.96 24.13
N GLY A 52 26.76 -13.27 25.10
CA GLY A 52 27.03 -13.04 26.52
C GLY A 52 26.51 -14.20 27.39
N ASN A 53 26.87 -14.16 28.67
CA ASN A 53 26.54 -15.25 29.60
C ASN A 53 25.19 -15.06 30.29
N SER A 54 24.53 -13.90 30.12
CA SER A 54 23.34 -13.54 30.88
C SER A 54 22.07 -14.20 30.34
N CYS A 55 22.09 -14.66 29.08
CA CYS A 55 20.94 -15.21 28.38
C CYS A 55 21.04 -16.71 28.11
N GLY A 56 21.83 -17.46 28.89
CA GLY A 56 21.79 -18.92 28.89
C GLY A 56 22.10 -19.58 27.54
N GLY A 57 22.96 -18.97 26.72
CA GLY A 57 23.33 -19.46 25.38
C GLY A 57 22.64 -18.75 24.21
N TYR A 58 21.63 -17.90 24.49
CA TYR A 58 21.07 -16.97 23.50
C TYR A 58 21.87 -15.66 23.44
N LEU A 59 21.73 -14.91 22.35
CA LEU A 59 22.29 -13.56 22.22
C LEU A 59 21.67 -12.62 23.25
N GLU A 60 22.46 -11.67 23.75
CA GLU A 60 22.01 -10.51 24.49
C GLU A 60 21.69 -9.39 23.48
N LEU A 61 20.44 -8.92 23.47
CA LEU A 61 19.96 -7.89 22.56
C LEU A 61 19.83 -6.56 23.31
N THR A 62 20.37 -5.49 22.75
CA THR A 62 20.08 -4.13 23.23
C THR A 62 18.93 -3.57 22.42
N VAL A 63 17.86 -3.17 23.10
CA VAL A 63 16.66 -2.59 22.49
C VAL A 63 16.40 -1.19 23.00
N GLN A 64 15.91 -0.31 22.12
CA GLN A 64 15.49 1.04 22.50
C GLN A 64 14.40 1.56 21.54
N PRO A 65 13.65 2.60 21.91
CA PRO A 65 12.75 3.24 20.96
C PRO A 65 13.48 3.87 19.77
N PRO A 66 12.89 3.80 18.57
CA PRO A 66 13.49 4.34 17.35
C PRO A 66 13.54 5.87 17.37
N PHE A 67 14.52 6.44 16.66
CA PHE A 67 14.59 7.87 16.31
C PHE A 67 15.13 8.01 14.88
N ASP A 68 14.96 9.18 14.26
CA ASP A 68 15.43 9.39 12.88
C ASP A 68 16.96 9.25 12.80
N GLY A 69 17.46 8.32 11.99
CA GLY A 69 18.89 8.06 11.80
C GLY A 69 19.48 7.03 12.75
N ILE A 70 18.65 6.29 13.50
CA ILE A 70 19.11 5.22 14.37
C ILE A 70 19.70 4.05 13.56
N GLY A 71 20.83 3.53 14.03
CA GLY A 71 21.39 2.26 13.56
C GLY A 71 20.75 1.09 14.31
N ILE A 72 20.31 0.08 13.57
CA ILE A 72 19.67 -1.14 14.06
C ILE A 72 20.36 -2.38 13.48
N CYS A 73 20.04 -3.54 14.00
CA CYS A 73 20.33 -4.81 13.33
C CYS A 73 19.22 -5.13 12.32
N ALA A 74 19.59 -5.66 11.15
CA ALA A 74 18.67 -5.83 10.01
C ALA A 74 17.50 -6.82 10.29
N ASP A 75 17.65 -7.67 11.31
CA ASP A 75 16.61 -8.58 11.80
C ASP A 75 15.68 -7.94 12.86
N SER A 76 15.94 -6.68 13.24
CA SER A 76 15.07 -5.91 14.12
C SER A 76 13.68 -5.72 13.49
N PRO A 77 12.60 -5.74 14.30
CA PRO A 77 11.32 -5.23 13.84
C PRO A 77 11.44 -3.77 13.39
N ILE A 78 10.71 -3.42 12.33
CA ILE A 78 10.70 -2.07 11.75
C ILE A 78 9.36 -1.42 12.07
N PRO A 79 9.33 -0.33 12.86
CA PRO A 79 8.09 0.36 13.21
C PRO A 79 7.45 1.06 12.01
N ASP A 80 6.12 1.19 12.03
CA ASP A 80 5.36 1.90 10.99
C ASP A 80 5.91 3.33 10.77
N GLY A 81 6.08 3.69 9.49
CA GLY A 81 6.59 5.01 9.09
C GLY A 81 8.11 5.14 9.09
N TYR A 82 8.84 4.15 9.61
CA TYR A 82 10.29 4.05 9.41
C TYR A 82 10.63 3.19 8.19
N VAL A 83 11.75 3.50 7.57
CA VAL A 83 12.30 2.79 6.42
C VAL A 83 13.80 2.58 6.58
N ILE A 84 14.31 1.48 6.03
CA ILE A 84 15.75 1.22 5.92
C ILE A 84 16.30 2.02 4.74
N VAL A 85 17.29 2.87 5.00
CA VAL A 85 17.94 3.69 3.95
C VAL A 85 19.35 3.22 3.60
N SER A 86 19.91 2.34 4.41
CA SER A 86 21.20 1.73 4.16
C SER A 86 21.39 0.47 5.00
N GLU A 87 22.13 -0.49 4.47
CA GLU A 87 22.59 -1.68 5.16
C GLU A 87 24.05 -1.98 4.82
N GLN A 88 24.83 -2.29 5.86
CA GLN A 88 26.25 -2.60 5.73
C GLN A 88 26.64 -3.68 6.73
N ALA A 89 27.73 -4.39 6.45
CA ALA A 89 28.33 -5.29 7.42
C ALA A 89 28.76 -4.47 8.64
N GLY A 90 28.08 -4.67 9.77
CA GLY A 90 28.33 -3.97 11.02
C GLY A 90 28.87 -4.92 12.08
N ALA A 91 29.78 -4.43 12.92
CA ALA A 91 30.12 -5.14 14.15
C ALA A 91 28.97 -4.96 15.15
N GLY A 92 28.60 -6.04 15.84
CA GLY A 92 27.63 -5.98 16.94
C GLY A 92 26.17 -6.25 16.57
N CYS A 93 25.91 -6.96 15.47
CA CYS A 93 24.57 -7.46 15.12
C CYS A 93 24.54 -8.99 14.98
N GLY A 94 25.29 -9.73 15.80
CA GLY A 94 25.14 -11.19 15.87
C GLY A 94 25.45 -12.00 14.59
N GLY A 95 25.95 -11.37 13.52
CA GLY A 95 26.11 -11.97 12.19
C GLY A 95 25.15 -11.41 11.13
N HIS A 96 24.18 -10.60 11.53
CA HIS A 96 23.30 -9.80 10.67
C HIS A 96 23.99 -8.51 10.19
N LEU A 97 23.44 -7.91 9.13
CA LEU A 97 23.83 -6.58 8.69
C LEU A 97 23.39 -5.54 9.71
N GLY A 98 24.13 -4.43 9.79
CA GLY A 98 23.65 -3.21 10.43
C GLY A 98 22.85 -2.39 9.42
N ALA A 99 21.68 -1.91 9.81
CA ALA A 99 20.80 -1.10 9.00
C ALA A 99 20.59 0.28 9.62
N THR A 100 20.35 1.31 8.79
CA THR A 100 19.99 2.66 9.26
C THR A 100 18.51 2.90 9.00
N LEU A 101 17.75 3.18 10.06
CA LEU A 101 16.36 3.59 9.94
C LEU A 101 16.23 5.10 9.85
N ARG A 102 15.32 5.54 8.98
CA ARG A 102 14.87 6.93 8.87
C ARG A 102 13.35 6.99 8.90
N ILE A 103 12.80 8.11 9.34
CA ILE A 103 11.38 8.42 9.12
C ILE A 103 11.18 8.65 7.63
N ALA A 104 10.17 8.01 7.03
CA ALA A 104 9.88 8.18 5.61
C ALA A 104 9.54 9.64 5.27
N TYR A 105 10.15 10.16 4.21
CA TYR A 105 9.85 11.48 3.63
C TYR A 105 9.84 11.40 2.10
N PRO A 106 9.10 12.28 1.40
CA PRO A 106 8.95 12.20 -0.06
C PRO A 106 10.30 12.23 -0.78
N GLY A 107 10.56 11.23 -1.63
CA GLY A 107 11.82 11.09 -2.36
C GLY A 107 12.95 10.49 -1.53
N VAL A 108 12.67 9.91 -0.36
CA VAL A 108 13.68 9.16 0.40
C VAL A 108 14.11 7.92 -0.39
N GLY A 109 15.43 7.70 -0.43
CA GLY A 109 16.00 6.46 -0.93
C GLY A 109 15.90 5.38 0.14
N ILE A 110 15.39 4.20 -0.23
CA ILE A 110 15.25 3.05 0.67
C ILE A 110 16.03 1.86 0.12
N CYS A 111 16.27 0.86 0.96
CA CYS A 111 16.63 -0.47 0.49
C CYS A 111 15.35 -1.26 0.18
N MET A 112 15.31 -2.04 -0.89
CA MET A 112 14.07 -2.66 -1.40
C MET A 112 13.55 -3.82 -0.55
N ASP A 113 14.33 -4.26 0.43
CA ASP A 113 13.92 -5.14 1.53
C ASP A 113 13.25 -4.37 2.69
N SER A 114 13.33 -3.03 2.70
CA SER A 114 12.59 -2.17 3.63
C SER A 114 11.09 -2.28 3.40
N PRO A 115 10.27 -2.23 4.48
CA PRO A 115 8.84 -2.00 4.32
C PRO A 115 8.59 -0.64 3.66
N VAL A 116 7.58 -0.59 2.79
CA VAL A 116 7.04 0.65 2.22
C VAL A 116 5.81 1.05 3.04
N PRO A 117 5.75 2.27 3.62
CA PRO A 117 4.62 2.66 4.44
C PRO A 117 3.30 2.72 3.63
N THR A 118 2.17 2.46 4.28
CA THR A 118 0.85 2.52 3.63
C THR A 118 0.61 3.91 3.01
N GLY A 119 0.13 3.93 1.77
CA GLY A 119 -0.14 5.16 1.03
C GLY A 119 1.08 5.74 0.29
N TRP A 120 2.24 5.09 0.38
CA TRP A 120 3.44 5.41 -0.38
C TRP A 120 3.58 4.50 -1.60
N VAL A 121 4.30 4.98 -2.60
CA VAL A 121 4.62 4.24 -3.81
C VAL A 121 6.12 4.28 -4.08
N ILE A 122 6.63 3.25 -4.76
CA ILE A 122 7.98 3.19 -5.30
C ILE A 122 7.97 3.82 -6.69
N THR A 123 8.86 4.79 -6.91
CA THR A 123 8.96 5.53 -8.18
C THR A 123 10.22 5.22 -8.97
N ALA A 124 11.22 4.62 -8.33
CA ALA A 124 12.42 4.18 -8.98
C ALA A 124 13.12 3.09 -8.17
N GLU A 125 13.88 2.25 -8.86
CA GLU A 125 14.77 1.23 -8.31
C GLU A 125 16.06 1.13 -9.13
N GLN A 126 17.18 1.01 -8.44
CA GLN A 126 18.50 0.92 -9.05
C GLN A 126 19.47 0.12 -8.19
N GLN A 127 20.48 -0.46 -8.83
CA GLN A 127 21.58 -1.11 -8.14
C GLN A 127 22.34 -0.10 -7.27
N THR A 128 22.63 -0.46 -6.03
CA THR A 128 23.36 0.38 -5.07
C THR A 128 24.26 -0.46 -4.18
N ASN A 129 25.36 0.13 -3.73
CA ASN A 129 26.27 -0.51 -2.76
C ASN A 129 25.83 -0.26 -1.30
N SER A 130 24.78 0.53 -1.10
CA SER A 130 24.36 0.95 0.24
C SER A 130 23.33 0.03 0.88
N CYS A 131 22.86 -1.02 0.21
CA CYS A 131 21.70 -1.82 0.66
C CYS A 131 22.03 -3.31 0.79
N GLY A 132 23.21 -3.67 1.30
CA GLY A 132 23.48 -5.07 1.67
C GLY A 132 23.45 -6.10 0.52
N GLY A 133 23.37 -5.68 -0.75
CA GLY A 133 23.15 -6.56 -1.91
C GLY A 133 21.74 -6.47 -2.51
N HIS A 134 20.82 -5.75 -1.87
CA HIS A 134 19.50 -5.38 -2.39
C HIS A 134 19.56 -4.16 -3.32
N LEU A 135 18.53 -4.01 -4.15
CA LEU A 135 18.30 -2.79 -4.91
C LEU A 135 18.02 -1.62 -3.96
N GLY A 136 18.36 -0.41 -4.40
CA GLY A 136 17.91 0.83 -3.77
C GLY A 136 16.67 1.34 -4.46
N GLY A 137 15.63 1.65 -3.70
CA GLY A 137 14.38 2.25 -4.17
C GLY A 137 14.28 3.74 -3.87
N THR A 138 13.35 4.43 -4.51
CA THR A 138 12.89 5.77 -4.12
C THR A 138 11.39 5.71 -3.89
N ILE A 139 10.93 6.21 -2.74
CA ILE A 139 9.50 6.22 -2.39
C ILE A 139 8.93 7.63 -2.22
N THR A 140 7.63 7.78 -2.46
CA THR A 140 6.92 9.04 -2.19
C THR A 140 5.45 8.80 -1.83
N ASN A 141 4.86 9.71 -1.07
CA ASN A 141 3.41 9.85 -0.90
C ASN A 141 2.84 11.12 -1.55
N GLN A 142 3.68 11.88 -2.26
CA GLN A 142 3.25 13.08 -3.01
C GLN A 142 2.75 12.67 -4.40
N LEU A 143 1.56 12.09 -4.43
CA LEU A 143 0.98 11.52 -5.65
C LEU A 143 0.29 12.60 -6.49
N PHE A 144 0.40 12.49 -7.80
CA PHE A 144 -0.31 13.33 -8.78
C PHE A 144 -0.68 12.50 -10.01
N ASN A 145 -1.70 12.94 -10.75
CA ASN A 145 -2.19 12.19 -11.91
C ASN A 145 -1.13 12.13 -13.00
N GLY A 146 -0.86 10.91 -13.48
CA GLY A 146 0.20 10.65 -14.46
C GLY A 146 1.57 10.40 -13.83
N ILE A 147 1.68 10.28 -12.50
CA ILE A 147 2.94 9.86 -11.87
C ILE A 147 3.32 8.44 -12.32
N GLY A 148 4.61 8.25 -12.58
CA GLY A 148 5.20 6.95 -12.85
C GLY A 148 5.61 6.25 -11.56
N VAL A 149 5.23 4.99 -11.42
CA VAL A 149 5.57 4.10 -10.30
C VAL A 149 6.11 2.78 -10.82
N CYS A 150 6.78 2.01 -9.98
CA CYS A 150 7.26 0.68 -10.35
C CYS A 150 6.15 -0.37 -10.18
N ALA A 151 6.08 -1.36 -11.07
CA ALA A 151 4.97 -2.32 -11.14
C ALA A 151 4.85 -3.26 -9.92
N ASP A 152 5.92 -3.38 -9.13
CA ASP A 152 5.97 -4.07 -7.86
C ASP A 152 5.50 -3.19 -6.68
N SER A 153 5.29 -1.89 -6.91
CA SER A 153 4.75 -0.96 -5.91
C SER A 153 3.29 -1.27 -5.61
N THR A 154 2.95 -1.32 -4.32
CA THR A 154 1.54 -1.26 -3.90
C THR A 154 0.93 0.09 -4.26
N LEU A 155 -0.29 0.08 -4.80
CA LEU A 155 -1.02 1.31 -5.11
C LEU A 155 -1.97 1.70 -3.97
N PRO A 156 -2.06 2.99 -3.61
CA PRO A 156 -3.06 3.45 -2.66
C PRO A 156 -4.48 3.28 -3.20
N ALA A 157 -5.45 3.12 -2.29
CA ALA A 157 -6.85 2.97 -2.66
C ALA A 157 -7.34 4.14 -3.54
N GLY A 158 -8.09 3.80 -4.60
CA GLY A 158 -8.63 4.77 -5.55
C GLY A 158 -7.68 5.20 -6.67
N TRP A 159 -6.42 4.74 -6.66
CA TRP A 159 -5.50 4.89 -7.79
C TRP A 159 -5.60 3.71 -8.74
N VAL A 160 -5.50 3.99 -10.04
CA VAL A 160 -5.57 2.99 -11.11
C VAL A 160 -4.40 3.14 -12.08
N ILE A 161 -4.02 2.05 -12.71
CA ILE A 161 -2.96 2.00 -13.74
C ILE A 161 -3.58 2.30 -15.09
N ILE A 162 -3.07 3.30 -15.81
CA ILE A 162 -3.57 3.70 -17.13
C ILE A 162 -2.60 3.40 -18.27
N ALA A 163 -1.33 3.13 -17.95
CA ALA A 163 -0.34 2.72 -18.93
C ALA A 163 0.82 1.98 -18.26
N LYS A 164 1.54 1.20 -19.05
CA LYS A 164 2.79 0.55 -18.68
C LYS A 164 3.85 0.81 -19.73
N SER A 165 5.09 0.93 -19.29
CA SER A 165 6.24 1.12 -20.16
C SER A 165 7.42 0.29 -19.67
N ALA A 166 8.18 -0.26 -20.60
CA ALA A 166 9.48 -0.83 -20.29
C ALA A 166 10.47 0.33 -20.06
N GLY A 167 10.62 0.74 -18.81
CA GLY A 167 11.56 1.77 -18.38
C GLY A 167 12.69 1.16 -17.56
N ASN A 168 13.92 1.63 -17.75
CA ASN A 168 15.09 1.16 -17.00
C ASN A 168 15.19 1.73 -15.57
N GLY A 169 14.10 2.35 -15.08
CA GLY A 169 14.07 3.03 -13.78
C GLY A 169 13.50 2.20 -12.65
N CYS A 170 13.03 0.97 -12.90
CA CYS A 170 12.33 0.14 -11.90
C CYS A 170 12.99 -1.23 -11.74
N GLY A 171 14.33 -1.31 -11.70
CA GLY A 171 15.01 -2.54 -11.24
C GLY A 171 14.81 -3.81 -12.10
N GLY A 172 14.20 -3.70 -13.30
CA GLY A 172 13.79 -4.84 -14.12
C GLY A 172 12.27 -5.03 -14.20
N HIS A 173 11.50 -4.31 -13.39
CA HIS A 173 10.05 -4.17 -13.46
C HIS A 173 9.63 -3.14 -14.51
N LEU A 174 8.37 -3.23 -14.95
CA LEU A 174 7.77 -2.20 -15.79
C LEU A 174 7.53 -0.93 -14.97
N GLY A 175 7.60 0.23 -15.63
CA GLY A 175 7.05 1.46 -15.08
C GLY A 175 5.56 1.54 -15.40
N GLU A 176 4.76 1.91 -14.41
CA GLU A 176 3.31 2.06 -14.49
C GLU A 176 2.93 3.53 -14.31
N THR A 177 2.06 4.04 -15.17
CA THR A 177 1.49 5.38 -15.02
C THR A 177 0.15 5.26 -14.28
N ILE A 178 0.00 5.99 -13.18
CA ILE A 178 -1.20 5.91 -12.35
C ILE A 178 -1.98 7.24 -12.28
N THR A 179 -3.28 7.14 -12.00
CA THR A 179 -4.17 8.30 -11.82
C THR A 179 -5.25 7.99 -10.78
N ASN A 180 -5.80 9.03 -10.15
CA ASN A 180 -7.04 8.96 -9.37
C ASN A 180 -8.18 9.80 -9.99
N GLN A 181 -7.94 10.43 -11.15
CA GLN A 181 -8.95 11.15 -11.91
C GLN A 181 -9.80 10.18 -12.73
N LEU A 182 -10.76 9.55 -12.06
CA LEU A 182 -11.68 8.61 -12.67
C LEU A 182 -12.83 9.36 -13.37
N PHE A 183 -13.22 8.89 -14.56
CA PHE A 183 -14.37 9.36 -15.31
C PHE A 183 -14.99 8.20 -16.10
N ASN A 184 -16.28 8.28 -16.42
CA ASN A 184 -16.95 7.23 -17.18
C ASN A 184 -16.31 7.06 -18.55
N GLY A 185 -15.89 5.84 -18.87
CA GLY A 185 -15.16 5.55 -20.09
C GLY A 185 -13.64 5.59 -19.94
N ILE A 186 -13.10 5.77 -18.73
CA ILE A 186 -11.65 5.68 -18.50
C ILE A 186 -11.14 4.27 -18.83
N ASN A 187 -10.02 4.20 -19.52
CA ASN A 187 -9.32 2.96 -19.81
C ASN A 187 -8.21 2.75 -18.79
N VAL A 188 -8.24 1.62 -18.09
CA VAL A 188 -7.22 1.17 -17.13
C VAL A 188 -6.61 -0.13 -17.63
N CYS A 189 -5.46 -0.52 -17.09
CA CYS A 189 -4.86 -1.82 -17.40
C CYS A 189 -5.51 -2.92 -16.55
N ALA A 190 -5.72 -4.10 -17.13
CA ALA A 190 -6.50 -5.17 -16.51
C ALA A 190 -5.94 -5.76 -15.21
N ASN A 191 -4.66 -5.51 -14.92
CA ASN A 191 -4.07 -5.86 -13.62
C ASN A 191 -4.21 -4.74 -12.58
N SER A 192 -4.86 -3.63 -12.92
CA SER A 192 -5.18 -2.55 -12.00
C SER A 192 -6.30 -2.99 -11.07
N THR A 193 -6.30 -2.46 -9.85
CA THR A 193 -7.47 -2.60 -8.99
C THR A 193 -8.64 -1.80 -9.57
N VAL A 194 -9.84 -2.37 -9.59
CA VAL A 194 -11.08 -1.65 -9.90
C VAL A 194 -11.55 -0.92 -8.63
N PRO A 195 -11.67 0.41 -8.62
CA PRO A 195 -12.09 1.15 -7.43
C PRO A 195 -13.51 0.80 -6.99
N ALA A 196 -13.79 0.90 -5.69
CA ALA A 196 -15.13 0.67 -5.16
C ALA A 196 -16.17 1.59 -5.84
N GLY A 197 -17.31 1.02 -6.24
CA GLY A 197 -18.36 1.74 -6.95
C GLY A 197 -18.15 1.90 -8.47
N TRP A 198 -17.09 1.30 -9.02
CA TRP A 198 -16.86 1.21 -10.46
C TRP A 198 -17.07 -0.21 -10.96
N VAL A 199 -17.39 -0.34 -12.25
CA VAL A 199 -17.55 -1.61 -12.95
C VAL A 199 -16.77 -1.61 -14.25
N ILE A 200 -16.33 -2.79 -14.69
CA ILE A 200 -15.73 -3.01 -16.00
C ILE A 200 -16.86 -3.18 -17.02
N THR A 201 -16.87 -2.36 -18.06
CA THR A 201 -17.91 -2.36 -19.11
C THR A 201 -17.41 -2.88 -20.45
N ALA A 202 -16.10 -2.92 -20.64
CA ALA A 202 -15.45 -3.51 -21.81
C ALA A 202 -13.99 -3.84 -21.51
N GLU A 203 -13.43 -4.76 -22.28
CA GLU A 203 -12.01 -5.10 -22.31
C GLU A 203 -11.51 -5.13 -23.75
N GLN A 204 -10.32 -4.59 -23.98
CA GLN A 204 -9.71 -4.48 -25.30
C GLN A 204 -8.21 -4.72 -25.23
N GLN A 205 -7.66 -5.37 -26.26
CA GLN A 205 -6.21 -5.47 -26.39
C GLN A 205 -5.64 -4.10 -26.74
N THR A 206 -4.70 -3.61 -25.94
CA THR A 206 -3.97 -2.36 -26.24
C THR A 206 -2.48 -2.56 -26.03
N ASN A 207 -1.66 -1.81 -26.78
CA ASN A 207 -0.22 -1.79 -26.57
C ASN A 207 0.18 -0.97 -25.34
N GLY A 208 -0.76 -0.22 -24.75
CA GLY A 208 -0.50 0.70 -23.63
C GLY A 208 -0.34 0.00 -22.29
N CYS A 209 -0.78 -1.26 -22.16
CA CYS A 209 -0.81 -1.97 -20.87
C CYS A 209 0.24 -3.09 -20.75
N GLY A 210 1.35 -2.98 -21.47
CA GLY A 210 2.49 -3.89 -21.28
C GLY A 210 2.17 -5.37 -21.55
N GLY A 211 1.21 -5.64 -22.45
CA GLY A 211 0.79 -6.99 -22.83
C GLY A 211 -0.51 -7.47 -22.18
N THR A 212 -1.06 -6.77 -21.20
CA THR A 212 -2.39 -7.07 -20.66
C THR A 212 -3.50 -6.36 -21.45
N LEU A 213 -4.74 -6.80 -21.23
CA LEU A 213 -5.91 -6.07 -21.71
C LEU A 213 -6.00 -4.68 -21.04
N SER A 214 -6.74 -3.80 -21.69
CA SER A 214 -7.25 -2.56 -21.13
C SER A 214 -8.73 -2.72 -20.82
N GLU A 215 -9.14 -2.30 -19.64
CA GLU A 215 -10.50 -2.33 -19.13
C GLU A 215 -11.11 -0.93 -19.17
N ASN A 216 -12.37 -0.85 -19.58
CA ASN A 216 -13.13 0.38 -19.57
C ASN A 216 -13.99 0.46 -18.30
N LEU A 217 -13.72 1.45 -17.44
CA LEU A 217 -14.45 1.63 -16.20
C LEU A 217 -15.58 2.65 -16.34
N ALA A 218 -16.71 2.35 -15.70
CA ALA A 218 -17.83 3.29 -15.55
C ALA A 218 -18.49 3.17 -14.18
N THR A 219 -19.24 4.21 -13.79
CA THR A 219 -20.19 4.10 -12.69
C THR A 219 -21.40 3.26 -13.10
N PRO A 220 -21.89 2.36 -12.23
CA PRO A 220 -22.99 1.47 -12.55
C PRO A 220 -24.31 2.23 -12.62
N PHE A 221 -25.20 1.80 -13.52
CA PHE A 221 -26.60 2.24 -13.57
C PHE A 221 -27.51 1.07 -13.94
N PRO A 222 -28.81 1.11 -13.62
CA PRO A 222 -29.74 0.02 -13.95
C PRO A 222 -29.73 -0.32 -15.44
N GLY A 223 -29.46 -1.58 -15.76
CA GLY A 223 -29.42 -2.10 -17.13
C GLY A 223 -28.08 -1.94 -17.85
N VAL A 224 -27.02 -1.49 -17.17
CA VAL A 224 -25.67 -1.42 -17.75
C VAL A 224 -25.13 -2.83 -18.02
N ASN A 225 -24.43 -2.98 -19.16
CA ASN A 225 -23.65 -4.17 -19.45
C ASN A 225 -22.30 -4.08 -18.73
N VAL A 226 -21.92 -5.12 -18.00
CA VAL A 226 -20.61 -5.27 -17.34
C VAL A 226 -19.93 -6.56 -17.79
N CYS A 227 -18.61 -6.62 -17.68
CA CYS A 227 -17.84 -7.83 -17.90
C CYS A 227 -17.95 -8.75 -16.67
N GLY A 228 -18.02 -10.06 -16.89
CA GLY A 228 -18.32 -11.03 -15.82
C GLY A 228 -17.22 -11.22 -14.77
N ASP A 229 -16.04 -10.63 -14.99
CA ASP A 229 -14.96 -10.47 -14.02
C ASP A 229 -15.03 -9.14 -13.25
N SER A 230 -15.93 -8.23 -13.64
CA SER A 230 -16.17 -6.96 -12.96
C SER A 230 -16.64 -7.22 -11.52
N PRO A 231 -16.14 -6.44 -10.54
CA PRO A 231 -16.80 -6.40 -9.24
C PRO A 231 -18.23 -5.91 -9.40
N ILE A 232 -19.17 -6.55 -8.70
CA ILE A 232 -20.57 -6.13 -8.65
C ILE A 232 -20.78 -5.26 -7.41
N PRO A 233 -21.16 -3.97 -7.55
CA PRO A 233 -21.33 -3.08 -6.42
C PRO A 233 -22.44 -3.54 -5.46
N PRO A 234 -22.33 -3.27 -4.14
CA PRO A 234 -23.39 -3.60 -3.19
C PRO A 234 -24.77 -3.07 -3.61
N GLY A 235 -25.79 -3.91 -3.53
CA GLY A 235 -27.16 -3.58 -3.91
C GLY A 235 -27.51 -3.76 -5.39
N TYR A 236 -26.53 -4.07 -6.24
CA TYR A 236 -26.78 -4.51 -7.61
C TYR A 236 -26.89 -6.03 -7.69
N VAL A 237 -27.71 -6.51 -8.61
CA VAL A 237 -27.85 -7.93 -8.95
C VAL A 237 -27.69 -8.14 -10.45
N ILE A 238 -27.19 -9.32 -10.83
CA ILE A 238 -27.09 -9.75 -12.24
C ILE A 238 -28.44 -10.31 -12.68
N THR A 239 -29.01 -9.77 -13.75
CA THR A 239 -30.33 -10.16 -14.29
C THR A 239 -30.27 -10.94 -15.59
N SER A 240 -29.13 -10.86 -16.29
CA SER A 240 -28.84 -11.71 -17.44
C SER A 240 -27.35 -11.81 -17.64
N ALA A 241 -26.91 -12.90 -18.27
CA ALA A 241 -25.54 -13.10 -18.70
C ALA A 241 -25.53 -13.74 -20.09
N ARG A 242 -24.65 -13.29 -20.98
CA ARG A 242 -24.53 -13.80 -22.35
C ARG A 242 -23.10 -13.76 -22.85
N SER A 243 -22.73 -14.73 -23.67
CA SER A 243 -21.46 -14.68 -24.40
C SER A 243 -21.56 -13.66 -25.53
N ALA A 244 -20.67 -12.68 -25.54
CA ALA A 244 -20.56 -11.69 -26.60
C ALA A 244 -19.13 -11.14 -26.65
N SER A 245 -18.76 -10.53 -27.77
CA SER A 245 -17.47 -9.84 -27.89
C SER A 245 -17.48 -8.55 -27.08
N GLY A 246 -16.36 -8.22 -26.44
CA GLY A 246 -16.18 -6.93 -25.76
C GLY A 246 -15.71 -7.01 -24.32
N CYS A 247 -15.62 -8.22 -23.74
CA CYS A 247 -15.14 -8.45 -22.37
C CYS A 247 -14.06 -9.53 -22.32
N GLY A 248 -13.06 -9.48 -23.22
CA GLY A 248 -11.86 -10.34 -23.14
C GLY A 248 -12.06 -11.87 -23.14
N GLY A 249 -13.26 -12.38 -23.37
CA GLY A 249 -13.61 -13.81 -23.23
C GLY A 249 -14.55 -14.11 -22.05
N HIS A 250 -14.80 -13.13 -21.19
CA HIS A 250 -15.81 -13.14 -20.13
C HIS A 250 -17.23 -12.95 -20.68
N LEU A 251 -18.22 -13.34 -19.88
CA LEU A 251 -19.63 -13.07 -20.18
C LEU A 251 -19.90 -11.56 -20.11
N ILE A 252 -20.87 -11.10 -20.90
CA ILE A 252 -21.50 -9.80 -20.70
C ILE A 252 -22.70 -10.01 -19.78
N GLU A 253 -22.70 -9.32 -18.66
CA GLU A 253 -23.72 -9.37 -17.63
C GLU A 253 -24.52 -8.06 -17.59
N VAL A 254 -25.82 -8.15 -17.28
CA VAL A 254 -26.68 -6.96 -17.11
C VAL A 254 -27.02 -6.82 -15.65
N ILE A 255 -26.62 -5.71 -15.05
CA ILE A 255 -26.85 -5.45 -13.62
C ILE A 255 -27.95 -4.42 -13.38
N THR A 256 -28.64 -4.54 -12.25
CA THR A 256 -29.64 -3.55 -11.80
C THR A 256 -29.68 -3.46 -10.27
N ASN A 257 -30.06 -2.30 -9.74
CA ASN A 257 -30.44 -2.13 -8.34
C ASN A 257 -31.94 -1.78 -8.17
N SER A 258 -32.71 -1.79 -9.28
CA SER A 258 -34.17 -1.60 -9.27
C SER A 258 -34.87 -2.91 -8.90
N LEU A 259 -34.76 -3.33 -7.64
CA LEU A 259 -35.28 -4.61 -7.16
C LEU A 259 -36.79 -4.55 -6.92
N PHE A 260 -37.50 -5.65 -7.22
CA PHE A 260 -38.93 -5.83 -6.96
C PHE A 260 -39.25 -7.30 -6.69
N ASN A 261 -40.35 -7.58 -5.97
CA ASN A 261 -40.77 -8.95 -5.67
C ASN A 261 -41.08 -9.72 -6.95
N GLY A 262 -40.38 -10.85 -7.12
CA GLY A 262 -40.47 -11.65 -8.33
C GLY A 262 -39.40 -11.33 -9.40
N ILE A 263 -38.39 -10.51 -9.08
CA ILE A 263 -37.29 -10.24 -10.01
C ILE A 263 -36.48 -11.52 -10.29
N ASN A 264 -36.15 -11.73 -11.57
CA ASN A 264 -35.26 -12.80 -11.99
C ASN A 264 -33.81 -12.32 -11.94
N VAL A 265 -32.97 -13.06 -11.21
CA VAL A 265 -31.52 -12.84 -11.13
C VAL A 265 -30.77 -14.09 -11.53
N CYS A 266 -29.51 -13.96 -11.93
CA CYS A 266 -28.66 -15.10 -12.23
C CYS A 266 -27.99 -15.61 -10.95
N ALA A 267 -27.84 -16.93 -10.82
CA ALA A 267 -27.32 -17.58 -9.61
C ALA A 267 -25.86 -17.24 -9.28
N ASN A 268 -25.13 -16.61 -10.21
CA ASN A 268 -23.80 -16.05 -9.95
C ASN A 268 -23.84 -14.63 -9.36
N SER A 269 -25.04 -14.06 -9.19
CA SER A 269 -25.26 -12.80 -8.50
C SER A 269 -25.16 -12.97 -6.98
N THR A 270 -24.78 -11.90 -6.28
CA THR A 270 -25.02 -11.82 -4.84
C THR A 270 -26.50 -11.59 -4.57
N VAL A 271 -27.00 -12.15 -3.45
CA VAL A 271 -28.35 -11.87 -2.94
C VAL A 271 -28.26 -10.65 -2.01
N PRO A 272 -28.95 -9.53 -2.30
CA PRO A 272 -28.91 -8.35 -1.44
C PRO A 272 -29.46 -8.61 -0.04
N ALA A 273 -28.98 -7.85 0.95
CA ALA A 273 -29.49 -7.94 2.31
C ALA A 273 -31.01 -7.68 2.36
N GLY A 274 -31.75 -8.54 3.09
CA GLY A 274 -33.20 -8.49 3.19
C GLY A 274 -33.95 -9.28 2.11
N TRP A 275 -33.27 -9.79 1.08
CA TRP A 275 -33.88 -10.61 0.04
C TRP A 275 -33.59 -12.10 0.25
N TRP A 276 -34.48 -12.96 -0.26
CA TRP A 276 -34.26 -14.41 -0.31
C TRP A 276 -34.69 -15.01 -1.66
N ILE A 277 -34.08 -16.15 -1.99
CA ILE A 277 -34.40 -16.92 -3.18
C ILE A 277 -35.70 -17.71 -2.91
N SER A 278 -36.74 -17.43 -3.69
CA SER A 278 -38.04 -18.10 -3.60
C SER A 278 -38.20 -19.29 -4.54
N SER A 279 -37.48 -19.28 -5.65
CA SER A 279 -37.42 -20.39 -6.61
C SER A 279 -36.17 -20.29 -7.49
N MET A 280 -35.82 -21.39 -8.12
CA MET A 280 -34.72 -21.47 -9.09
C MET A 280 -35.17 -22.29 -10.30
N TYR A 281 -34.71 -21.92 -11.49
CA TYR A 281 -35.04 -22.62 -12.74
C TYR A 281 -33.94 -22.46 -13.79
N SER A 282 -33.85 -23.42 -14.71
CA SER A 282 -32.89 -23.36 -15.82
C SER A 282 -33.37 -22.39 -16.90
N THR A 283 -32.46 -21.55 -17.39
CA THR A 283 -32.72 -20.62 -18.49
C THR A 283 -31.45 -20.36 -19.29
N ASN A 284 -31.61 -20.00 -20.57
CA ASN A 284 -30.50 -19.53 -21.39
C ASN A 284 -30.15 -18.05 -21.11
N GLY A 285 -31.00 -17.33 -20.36
CA GLY A 285 -30.81 -15.90 -20.07
C GLY A 285 -29.66 -15.59 -19.10
N CYS A 286 -29.11 -16.61 -18.43
CA CYS A 286 -28.06 -16.46 -17.42
C CYS A 286 -26.74 -17.12 -17.83
N GLY A 287 -26.45 -17.22 -19.14
CA GLY A 287 -25.11 -17.58 -19.62
C GLY A 287 -24.59 -18.94 -19.15
N GLY A 288 -25.47 -19.88 -18.83
CA GLY A 288 -25.14 -21.19 -18.27
C GLY A 288 -25.42 -21.34 -16.76
N TYR A 289 -25.67 -20.23 -16.05
CA TYR A 289 -26.14 -20.25 -14.66
C TYR A 289 -27.66 -20.48 -14.59
N GLN A 290 -28.14 -20.96 -13.44
CA GLN A 290 -29.57 -20.98 -13.14
C GLN A 290 -30.10 -19.55 -12.96
N ALA A 291 -31.38 -19.35 -13.19
CA ALA A 291 -32.09 -18.16 -12.75
C ALA A 291 -32.74 -18.40 -11.39
N GLU A 292 -32.79 -17.36 -10.57
CA GLU A 292 -33.35 -17.33 -9.23
C GLU A 292 -34.41 -16.21 -9.17
N ILE A 293 -35.50 -16.46 -8.44
CA ILE A 293 -36.53 -15.44 -8.21
C ILE A 293 -36.37 -14.88 -6.80
N LEU A 294 -36.06 -13.58 -6.69
CA LEU A 294 -35.92 -12.92 -5.39
C LEU A 294 -37.25 -12.37 -4.86
N GLN A 295 -37.40 -12.44 -3.53
CA GLN A 295 -38.50 -11.85 -2.75
C GLN A 295 -37.93 -11.10 -1.53
N HIS A 296 -38.68 -10.14 -1.02
CA HIS A 296 -38.43 -9.36 0.19
C HIS A 296 -39.72 -9.20 1.01
#